data_AF-A0A837J8H9-F1
#
_entry.id   AF-A0A837J8H9-F1
#
_cell.length_a   1.000
_cell.length_b   1.000
_cell.length_c   1.000
_cell.angle_alpha   90.00
_cell.angle_beta   90.00
_cell.angle_gamma   90.00
#
_symmetry.space_group_name_H-M   'P 1'
#
loop_
_entity.id
_entity.type
_entity.pdbx_description
1 polymer ?
#
loop_
_entity_poly.entity_id
_entity_poly.type
_entity_poly.pdbx_seq_one_letter_code
_entity_poly.pdbx_strand_id
1 'polypeptide(L)'
;MGLFMKSLKNIFAFLLPLLSMLITFTIYLLISNIVENYKSKISRDYSIIIVATNPIKNISELAGIKVEKIQTLPNDKIIENIKSNLSNNSVELLKQKLPNFYQIYLEIFPTSTELEVIKNTLLANKDIKKVEVFYKNHNQIYLLLLILNSVSFILFFIITIFAIIIIAKQIKLWFHEYRVKISILRLHGASILYSASSILNYALLSSFLSFLIAGIFLVFISNNLDVLFPLELQEIVDVKINLVVELIKLFLLSFLISIFTIFGVLLKYKISND
;
A
#
# COMPACT_ATOMS: atom_id res chain seq x y z
N MET A 1 44.67 11.20 -7.86
CA MET A 1 43.48 11.52 -8.68
C MET A 1 42.82 10.29 -9.31
N GLY A 2 43.54 9.42 -10.05
CA GLY A 2 42.95 8.30 -10.81
C GLY A 2 42.25 7.19 -10.01
N LEU A 3 42.77 6.81 -8.83
CA LEU A 3 42.13 5.80 -7.95
C LEU A 3 40.80 6.27 -7.36
N PHE A 4 40.69 7.56 -7.02
CA PHE A 4 39.46 8.15 -6.49
C PHE A 4 38.36 8.21 -7.54
N MET A 5 38.68 8.66 -8.77
CA MET A 5 37.74 8.69 -9.90
C MET A 5 37.21 7.29 -10.25
N LYS A 6 38.05 6.26 -10.10
CA LYS A 6 37.68 4.87 -10.35
C LYS A 6 36.74 4.30 -9.28
N SER A 7 37.03 4.56 -8.01
CA SER A 7 36.17 4.20 -6.87
C SER A 7 34.80 4.90 -6.96
N LEU A 8 34.80 6.19 -7.28
CA LEU A 8 33.58 6.99 -7.41
C LEU A 8 32.69 6.48 -8.54
N LYS A 9 33.27 6.20 -9.72
CA LYS A 9 32.55 5.63 -10.86
C LYS A 9 31.89 4.29 -10.51
N ASN A 10 32.58 3.45 -9.73
CA ASN A 10 32.04 2.19 -9.26
C ASN A 10 30.84 2.42 -8.32
N ILE A 11 30.98 3.27 -7.31
CA ILE A 11 29.88 3.58 -6.37
C ILE A 11 28.63 4.08 -7.14
N PHE A 12 28.80 5.00 -8.08
CA PHE A 12 27.70 5.57 -8.88
C PHE A 12 27.01 4.55 -9.79
N ALA A 13 27.77 3.64 -10.42
CA ALA A 13 27.22 2.64 -11.33
C ALA A 13 26.26 1.65 -10.64
N PHE A 14 26.46 1.42 -9.34
CA PHE A 14 25.57 0.61 -8.51
C PHE A 14 24.48 1.44 -7.83
N LEU A 15 24.83 2.63 -7.36
CA LEU A 15 23.94 3.58 -6.68
C LEU A 15 22.74 3.95 -7.55
N LEU A 16 22.96 4.27 -8.83
CA LEU A 16 21.94 4.87 -9.67
C LEU A 16 20.77 3.92 -10.01
N PRO A 17 21.00 2.66 -10.42
CA PRO A 17 19.90 1.70 -10.60
C PRO A 17 19.16 1.40 -9.29
N LEU A 18 19.90 1.24 -8.18
CA LEU A 18 19.30 0.96 -6.88
C LEU A 18 18.46 2.15 -6.38
N LEU A 19 18.96 3.37 -6.55
CA LEU A 19 18.27 4.61 -6.22
C LEU A 19 16.97 4.75 -7.03
N SER A 20 17.03 4.52 -8.35
CA SER A 20 15.85 4.60 -9.22
C SER A 20 14.75 3.66 -8.73
N MET A 21 15.11 2.42 -8.40
CA MET A 21 14.20 1.44 -7.82
C MET A 21 13.63 1.88 -6.46
N LEU A 22 14.47 2.39 -5.55
CA LEU A 22 14.00 2.88 -4.24
C LEU A 22 13.06 4.08 -4.38
N ILE A 23 13.32 5.01 -5.31
CA ILE A 23 12.44 6.15 -5.57
C ILE A 23 11.08 5.65 -6.07
N THR A 24 11.04 4.71 -7.01
CA THR A 24 9.76 4.15 -7.48
C THR A 24 9.03 3.41 -6.36
N PHE A 25 9.75 2.70 -5.50
CA PHE A 25 9.16 2.08 -4.31
C PHE A 25 8.59 3.11 -3.33
N THR A 26 9.29 4.22 -3.08
CA THR A 26 8.78 5.34 -2.28
C THR A 26 7.49 5.90 -2.85
N ILE A 27 7.41 6.11 -4.18
CA ILE A 27 6.21 6.60 -4.85
C ILE A 27 5.04 5.60 -4.65
N TYR A 28 5.31 4.30 -4.81
CA TYR A 28 4.32 3.26 -4.56
C TYR A 28 3.82 3.27 -3.10
N LEU A 29 4.72 3.36 -2.13
CA LEU A 29 4.35 3.43 -0.71
C LEU A 29 3.51 4.67 -0.38
N LEU A 30 3.87 5.83 -0.94
CA LEU A 30 3.11 7.07 -0.77
C LEU A 30 1.68 6.91 -1.30
N ILE A 31 1.53 6.40 -2.53
CA ILE A 31 0.22 6.19 -3.15
C ILE A 31 -0.59 5.16 -2.35
N SER A 32 0.03 4.05 -1.96
CA SER A 32 -0.64 3.00 -1.18
C SER A 32 -1.15 3.52 0.17
N ASN A 33 -0.37 4.36 0.85
CA ASN A 33 -0.78 4.99 2.11
C ASN A 33 -1.91 6.00 1.91
N ILE A 34 -1.89 6.76 0.80
CA ILE A 34 -3.00 7.65 0.44
C ILE A 34 -4.28 6.84 0.19
N VAL A 35 -4.20 5.75 -0.57
CA VAL A 35 -5.35 4.89 -0.87
C VAL A 35 -5.95 4.29 0.40
N GLU A 36 -5.13 3.74 1.29
CA GLU A 36 -5.62 3.11 2.52
C GLU A 36 -6.26 4.13 3.48
N ASN A 37 -5.65 5.32 3.60
CA ASN A 37 -6.23 6.39 4.41
C ASN A 37 -7.52 6.93 3.81
N TYR A 38 -7.58 7.10 2.49
CA TYR A 38 -8.81 7.51 1.82
C TYR A 38 -9.93 6.48 2.03
N LYS A 39 -9.60 5.18 1.93
CA LYS A 39 -10.53 4.07 2.17
C LYS A 39 -11.12 4.10 3.58
N SER A 40 -10.32 4.41 4.59
CA SER A 40 -10.76 4.58 5.98
C SER A 40 -11.53 5.88 6.21
N LYS A 41 -11.21 6.97 5.48
CA LYS A 41 -11.93 8.24 5.60
C LYS A 41 -13.34 8.13 5.04
N ILE A 42 -13.49 7.59 3.83
CA ILE A 42 -14.80 7.50 3.15
C ILE A 42 -15.71 6.40 3.71
N SER A 43 -15.16 5.41 4.42
CA SER A 43 -15.98 4.37 5.05
C SER A 43 -16.97 4.95 6.08
N ARG A 44 -16.61 6.08 6.71
CA ARG A 44 -17.46 6.83 7.65
C ARG A 44 -18.59 7.60 6.99
N ASP A 45 -18.39 8.04 5.75
CA ASP A 45 -19.39 8.73 4.92
C ASP A 45 -20.32 7.77 4.17
N TYR A 46 -20.10 6.47 4.35
CA TYR A 46 -20.84 5.40 3.72
C TYR A 46 -21.72 4.70 4.74
N SER A 47 -22.95 4.35 4.34
CA SER A 47 -23.79 3.48 5.17
C SER A 47 -24.74 2.63 4.34
N ILE A 48 -24.96 1.40 4.83
CA ILE A 48 -25.97 0.49 4.29
C ILE A 48 -27.21 0.62 5.16
N ILE A 49 -28.34 0.95 4.54
CA ILE A 49 -29.64 0.93 5.21
C ILE A 49 -30.31 -0.41 4.93
N ILE A 50 -30.59 -1.15 6.00
CA ILE A 50 -31.35 -2.39 5.96
C ILE A 50 -32.76 -2.12 6.48
N VAL A 51 -33.74 -2.55 5.71
CA VAL A 51 -35.15 -2.60 6.09
C VAL A 51 -35.50 -4.05 6.42
N ALA A 52 -35.75 -4.34 7.68
CA ALA A 52 -36.05 -5.68 8.17
C ALA A 52 -37.49 -5.81 8.66
N THR A 53 -38.12 -6.95 8.38
CA THR A 53 -39.47 -7.26 8.84
C THR A 53 -39.45 -7.65 10.32
N ASN A 54 -38.43 -8.38 10.75
CA ASN A 54 -38.21 -8.82 12.12
C ASN A 54 -36.93 -8.19 12.69
N PRO A 55 -36.82 -8.03 14.01
CA PRO A 55 -35.60 -7.49 14.63
C PRO A 55 -34.43 -8.46 14.45
N ILE A 56 -33.33 -7.99 13.86
CA ILE A 56 -32.14 -8.78 13.58
C ILE A 56 -31.13 -8.59 14.72
N LYS A 57 -30.72 -9.69 15.38
CA LYS A 57 -29.79 -9.66 16.51
C LYS A 57 -28.31 -9.62 16.10
N ASN A 58 -27.90 -10.36 15.05
CA ASN A 58 -26.50 -10.50 14.62
C ASN A 58 -26.28 -10.07 13.16
N ILE A 59 -26.47 -8.79 12.85
CA ILE A 59 -26.26 -8.26 11.49
C ILE A 59 -24.79 -8.40 11.03
N SER A 60 -23.82 -8.34 11.95
CA SER A 60 -22.38 -8.41 11.64
C SER A 60 -21.93 -9.77 11.07
N GLU A 61 -22.60 -10.86 11.45
CA GLU A 61 -22.25 -12.22 10.99
C GLU A 61 -22.87 -12.55 9.62
N LEU A 62 -23.90 -11.80 9.21
CA LEU A 62 -24.76 -12.18 8.09
C LEU A 62 -24.10 -12.09 6.71
N ALA A 63 -23.07 -11.26 6.56
CA ALA A 63 -22.46 -11.01 5.26
C ALA A 63 -20.92 -11.02 5.30
N GLY A 64 -20.33 -11.50 6.40
CA GLY A 64 -18.86 -11.55 6.55
C GLY A 64 -18.19 -10.18 6.49
N ILE A 65 -18.93 -9.12 6.81
CA ILE A 65 -18.47 -7.74 6.68
C ILE A 65 -17.93 -7.28 8.03
N LYS A 66 -16.80 -6.56 7.99
CA LYS A 66 -16.30 -5.86 9.17
C LYS A 66 -17.13 -4.61 9.41
N VAL A 67 -17.99 -4.68 10.41
CA VAL A 67 -18.93 -3.61 10.77
C VAL A 67 -18.35 -2.78 11.89
N GLU A 68 -18.16 -1.49 11.66
CA GLU A 68 -17.70 -0.53 12.68
C GLU A 68 -18.84 -0.23 13.66
N LYS A 69 -20.05 -0.01 13.14
CA LYS A 69 -21.21 0.36 13.95
C LYS A 69 -22.51 -0.05 13.27
N ILE A 70 -23.44 -0.56 14.07
CA ILE A 70 -24.84 -0.76 13.67
C ILE A 70 -25.67 0.21 14.50
N GLN A 71 -26.47 1.02 13.84
CA GLN A 71 -27.39 1.95 14.47
C GLN A 71 -28.83 1.60 14.09
N THR A 72 -29.66 1.30 15.08
CA THR A 72 -31.11 1.23 14.88
C THR A 72 -31.65 2.63 14.67
N LEU A 73 -32.33 2.85 13.55
CA LEU A 73 -32.98 4.11 13.25
C LEU A 73 -34.35 4.14 13.96
N PRO A 74 -34.59 5.09 14.88
CA PRO A 74 -35.84 5.12 15.64
C PRO A 74 -37.01 5.47 14.74
N ASN A 75 -38.06 4.66 14.83
CA ASN A 75 -39.31 4.83 14.07
C ASN A 75 -40.09 6.08 14.49
N ASP A 76 -39.84 6.61 15.69
CA ASP A 76 -40.59 7.72 16.26
C ASP A 76 -40.47 9.00 15.43
N LYS A 77 -39.28 9.32 14.90
CA LYS A 77 -39.08 10.48 14.01
C LYS A 77 -39.82 10.34 12.69
N ILE A 78 -39.93 9.13 12.16
CA ILE A 78 -40.67 8.84 10.94
C ILE A 78 -42.17 9.05 11.21
N ILE A 79 -42.64 8.57 12.35
CA ILE A 79 -44.05 8.71 12.76
C ILE A 79 -44.41 10.17 13.01
N GLU A 80 -43.57 10.94 13.70
CA GLU A 80 -43.81 12.37 13.97
C GLU A 80 -44.02 13.19 12.69
N ASN A 81 -43.22 12.93 11.65
CA ASN A 81 -43.32 13.63 10.37
C ASN A 81 -44.59 13.29 9.57
N ILE A 82 -45.20 12.13 9.82
CA ILE A 82 -46.38 11.63 9.07
C ILE A 82 -47.67 11.82 9.90
N LYS A 83 -47.56 11.92 11.23
CA LYS A 83 -48.67 12.02 12.18
C LYS A 83 -49.56 13.24 11.93
N SER A 84 -49.02 14.35 11.42
CA SER A 84 -49.78 15.58 11.13
C SER A 84 -50.93 15.38 10.15
N ASN A 85 -50.87 14.33 9.31
CA ASN A 85 -51.85 14.03 8.27
C ASN A 85 -52.67 12.76 8.55
N LEU A 86 -52.56 12.15 9.74
CA LEU A 86 -53.17 10.85 10.06
C LEU A 86 -54.05 10.88 11.31
N SER A 87 -55.12 10.08 11.30
CA SER A 87 -55.95 9.84 12.49
C SER A 87 -55.21 8.98 13.53
N ASN A 88 -55.57 9.11 14.82
CA ASN A 88 -54.92 8.37 15.91
C ASN A 88 -54.89 6.85 15.69
N ASN A 89 -55.98 6.26 15.20
CA ASN A 89 -56.06 4.82 14.88
C ASN A 89 -55.12 4.44 13.73
N SER A 90 -54.99 5.30 12.72
CA SER A 90 -54.07 5.08 11.59
C SER A 90 -52.60 5.14 12.04
N VAL A 91 -52.28 6.01 12.99
CA VAL A 91 -50.94 6.12 13.59
C VAL A 91 -50.60 4.86 14.40
N GLU A 92 -51.58 4.31 15.11
CA GLU A 92 -51.40 3.09 15.91
C GLU A 92 -51.20 1.85 15.04
N LEU A 93 -51.97 1.72 13.96
CA LEU A 93 -51.77 0.69 12.94
C LEU A 93 -50.41 0.83 12.23
N LEU A 94 -50.00 2.06 11.93
CA LEU A 94 -48.70 2.36 11.33
C LEU A 94 -47.55 1.92 12.24
N LYS A 95 -47.64 2.20 13.55
CA LYS A 95 -46.67 1.74 14.55
C LYS A 95 -46.51 0.22 14.57
N GLN A 96 -47.61 -0.52 14.45
CA GLN A 96 -47.59 -1.99 14.45
C GLN A 96 -47.03 -2.60 13.16
N LYS A 97 -47.11 -1.88 12.04
CA LYS A 97 -46.70 -2.37 10.71
C LYS A 97 -45.36 -1.81 10.23
N LEU A 98 -44.75 -0.89 10.97
CA LEU A 98 -43.52 -0.25 10.57
C LEU A 98 -42.35 -1.26 10.62
N PRO A 99 -41.57 -1.40 9.54
CA PRO A 99 -40.39 -2.27 9.56
C PRO A 99 -39.30 -1.67 10.48
N ASN A 100 -38.34 -2.52 10.82
CA ASN A 100 -37.15 -2.12 11.56
C ASN A 100 -36.11 -1.57 10.58
N PHE A 101 -35.58 -0.39 10.87
CA PHE A 101 -34.55 0.26 10.07
C PHE A 101 -33.21 0.19 10.77
N TYR A 102 -32.20 -0.29 10.07
CA TYR A 102 -30.83 -0.37 10.56
C TYR A 102 -29.90 0.36 9.61
N GLN A 103 -29.00 1.17 10.16
CA GLN A 103 -27.91 1.81 9.44
C GLN A 103 -26.60 1.16 9.84
N ILE A 104 -25.86 0.66 8.86
CA ILE A 104 -24.62 -0.09 9.08
C ILE A 104 -23.47 0.72 8.51
N TYR A 105 -22.48 0.97 9.35
CA TYR A 105 -21.21 1.59 8.99
C TYR A 105 -20.15 0.51 8.88
N LEU A 106 -19.42 0.49 7.77
CA LEU A 106 -18.36 -0.46 7.52
C LEU A 106 -17.03 0.11 8.00
N GLU A 107 -16.15 -0.73 8.54
CA GLU A 107 -14.80 -0.26 8.91
C GLU A 107 -14.01 0.23 7.70
N ILE A 108 -14.20 -0.46 6.58
CA ILE A 108 -13.41 -0.32 5.36
C ILE A 108 -14.37 -0.12 4.19
N PHE A 109 -14.10 0.87 3.33
CA PHE A 109 -14.93 1.09 2.15
C PHE A 109 -14.71 -0.02 1.10
N PRO A 110 -15.76 -0.80 0.76
CA PRO A 110 -15.70 -1.84 -0.24
C PRO A 110 -15.72 -1.26 -1.67
N THR A 111 -15.24 -2.05 -2.64
CA THR A 111 -15.40 -1.72 -4.07
C THR A 111 -16.86 -1.84 -4.52
N SER A 112 -17.22 -1.27 -5.68
CA SER A 112 -18.60 -1.36 -6.19
C SER A 112 -19.08 -2.80 -6.39
N THR A 113 -18.18 -3.69 -6.81
CA THR A 113 -18.47 -5.12 -6.97
C THR A 113 -18.66 -5.83 -5.63
N GLU A 114 -17.77 -5.56 -4.66
CA GLU A 114 -17.93 -6.05 -3.28
C GLU A 114 -19.25 -5.58 -2.65
N LEU A 115 -19.68 -4.34 -2.95
CA LEU A 115 -20.97 -3.81 -2.51
C LEU A 115 -22.16 -4.56 -3.07
N GLU A 116 -22.12 -4.92 -4.35
CA GLU A 116 -23.19 -5.73 -4.95
C GLU A 116 -23.24 -7.11 -4.32
N VAL A 117 -22.09 -7.74 -4.06
CA VAL A 117 -22.01 -9.01 -3.34
C VAL A 117 -22.63 -8.86 -1.95
N ILE A 118 -22.20 -7.88 -1.17
CA ILE A 118 -22.73 -7.57 0.16
C ILE A 118 -24.25 -7.39 0.11
N LYS A 119 -24.76 -6.58 -0.82
CA LYS A 119 -26.19 -6.31 -0.98
C LYS A 119 -26.96 -7.60 -1.27
N ASN A 120 -26.46 -8.43 -2.18
CA ASN A 120 -27.11 -9.68 -2.54
C ASN A 120 -27.10 -10.69 -1.38
N THR A 121 -26.01 -10.77 -0.62
CA THR A 121 -25.91 -11.62 0.57
C THR A 121 -26.88 -11.18 1.66
N LEU A 122 -27.00 -9.87 1.90
CA LEU A 122 -27.97 -9.34 2.86
C LEU A 122 -29.41 -9.59 2.40
N LEU A 123 -29.72 -9.42 1.12
CA LEU A 123 -31.04 -9.71 0.55
C LEU A 123 -31.42 -11.19 0.56
N ALA A 124 -30.45 -12.10 0.66
CA ALA A 124 -30.72 -13.54 0.77
C ALA A 124 -31.37 -13.91 2.12
N ASN A 125 -31.28 -13.05 3.15
CA ASN A 125 -31.98 -13.28 4.40
C ASN A 125 -33.47 -12.96 4.26
N LYS A 126 -34.32 -13.92 4.65
CA LYS A 126 -35.79 -13.81 4.66
C LYS A 126 -36.32 -12.67 5.53
N ASP A 127 -35.59 -12.28 6.56
CA ASP A 127 -35.99 -11.17 7.45
C ASP A 127 -35.69 -9.79 6.85
N ILE A 128 -34.87 -9.71 5.80
CA ILE A 128 -34.46 -8.47 5.15
C ILE A 128 -35.35 -8.23 3.92
N LYS A 129 -36.10 -7.13 3.93
CA LYS A 129 -37.01 -6.73 2.85
C LYS A 129 -36.32 -5.88 1.79
N LYS A 130 -35.41 -5.00 2.21
CA LYS A 130 -34.71 -4.08 1.31
C LYS A 130 -33.35 -3.74 1.87
N VAL A 131 -32.38 -3.60 0.97
CA VAL A 131 -31.03 -3.11 1.27
C VAL A 131 -30.77 -1.93 0.33
N GLU A 132 -30.61 -0.75 0.92
CA GLU A 132 -30.23 0.45 0.20
C GLU A 132 -28.82 0.86 0.57
N VAL A 133 -28.06 1.22 -0.44
CA VAL A 133 -26.67 1.62 -0.31
C VAL A 133 -26.62 3.13 -0.54
N PHE A 134 -26.29 3.88 0.50
CA PHE A 134 -26.10 5.32 0.40
C PHE A 134 -24.61 5.62 0.34
N TYR A 135 -24.18 6.18 -0.79
CA TYR A 135 -22.84 6.70 -0.98
C TYR A 135 -22.91 8.18 -1.38
N LYS A 136 -22.16 9.04 -0.68
CA LYS A 136 -21.74 10.32 -1.28
C LYS A 136 -20.84 10.00 -2.48
N ASN A 137 -20.77 10.88 -3.47
CA ASN A 137 -20.23 10.64 -4.82
C ASN A 137 -18.68 10.42 -4.89
N HIS A 138 -18.10 9.61 -4.00
CA HIS A 138 -16.66 9.39 -3.82
C HIS A 138 -16.12 8.21 -4.62
N ASN A 139 -16.99 7.40 -5.22
CA ASN A 139 -16.60 6.15 -5.89
C ASN A 139 -15.60 6.37 -7.04
N GLN A 140 -15.77 7.44 -7.83
CA GLN A 140 -14.88 7.74 -8.95
C GLN A 140 -13.45 8.08 -8.49
N ILE A 141 -13.31 8.87 -7.42
CA ILE A 141 -12.01 9.24 -6.84
C ILE A 141 -11.33 8.00 -6.27
N TYR A 142 -12.07 7.16 -5.53
CA TYR A 142 -11.54 5.91 -4.99
C TYR A 142 -11.03 4.97 -6.09
N LEU A 143 -11.82 4.78 -7.15
CA LEU A 143 -11.43 3.95 -8.30
C LEU A 143 -10.19 4.51 -9.00
N LEU A 144 -10.07 5.83 -9.16
CA LEU A 144 -8.88 6.46 -9.72
C LEU A 144 -7.64 6.23 -8.85
N LEU A 145 -7.77 6.36 -7.53
CA LEU A 145 -6.68 6.07 -6.59
C LEU A 145 -6.25 4.60 -6.64
N LEU A 146 -7.20 3.67 -6.74
CA LEU A 146 -6.91 2.24 -6.90
C LEU A 146 -6.14 1.95 -8.21
N ILE A 147 -6.53 2.59 -9.30
CA ILE A 147 -5.82 2.51 -10.58
C ILE A 147 -4.39 3.02 -10.42
N LEU A 148 -4.22 4.20 -9.81
CA LEU A 148 -2.91 4.81 -9.58
C LEU A 148 -2.00 3.90 -8.73
N ASN A 149 -2.54 3.29 -7.67
CA ASN A 149 -1.82 2.34 -6.82
C ASN A 149 -1.36 1.12 -7.60
N SER A 150 -2.25 0.56 -8.43
CA SER A 150 -1.96 -0.61 -9.26
C SER A 150 -0.89 -0.32 -10.31
N VAL A 151 -0.99 0.82 -11.00
CA VAL A 151 0.00 1.26 -11.99
C VAL A 151 1.36 1.50 -11.33
N SER A 152 1.38 2.13 -10.17
CA SER A 152 2.62 2.37 -9.42
C SER A 152 3.30 1.07 -8.97
N PHE A 153 2.51 0.10 -8.51
CA PHE A 153 3.01 -1.23 -8.14
C PHE A 153 3.64 -1.96 -9.34
N ILE A 154 2.97 -1.95 -10.50
CA ILE A 154 3.50 -2.56 -11.72
C ILE A 154 4.81 -1.89 -12.15
N LEU A 155 4.86 -0.55 -12.12
CA LEU A 155 6.05 0.22 -12.47
C LEU A 155 7.22 -0.09 -11.53
N PHE A 156 6.97 -0.14 -10.22
CA PHE A 156 7.95 -0.55 -9.22
C PHE A 156 8.51 -1.95 -9.53
N PHE A 157 7.65 -2.90 -9.86
CA PHE A 157 8.08 -4.26 -10.17
C PHE A 157 8.97 -4.32 -11.42
N ILE A 158 8.58 -3.64 -12.50
CA ILE A 158 9.37 -3.58 -13.75
C ILE A 158 10.75 -2.94 -13.49
N ILE A 159 10.79 -1.79 -12.81
CA ILE A 159 12.04 -1.08 -12.51
C ILE A 159 12.94 -1.92 -11.60
N THR A 160 12.35 -2.66 -10.65
CA THR A 160 13.10 -3.59 -9.78
C THR A 160 13.81 -4.68 -10.60
N ILE A 161 13.13 -5.28 -11.58
CA ILE A 161 13.75 -6.28 -12.46
C ILE A 161 14.94 -5.68 -13.21
N PHE A 162 14.76 -4.50 -13.81
CA PHE A 162 15.86 -3.82 -14.52
C PHE A 162 17.02 -3.47 -13.59
N ALA A 163 16.74 -2.96 -12.40
CA ALA A 163 17.75 -2.64 -11.40
C ALA A 163 18.57 -3.87 -11.03
N ILE A 164 17.93 -5.01 -10.75
CA ILE A 164 18.62 -6.27 -10.43
C ILE A 164 19.54 -6.71 -11.58
N ILE A 165 19.06 -6.63 -12.83
CA ILE A 165 19.86 -7.03 -14.01
C ILE A 165 21.10 -6.12 -14.16
N ILE A 166 20.91 -4.80 -14.05
CA ILE A 166 22.01 -3.84 -14.19
C ILE A 166 23.03 -4.03 -13.06
N ILE A 167 22.55 -4.15 -11.82
CA ILE A 167 23.40 -4.39 -10.65
C ILE A 167 24.17 -5.70 -10.79
N ALA A 168 23.53 -6.79 -11.23
CA ALA A 168 24.21 -8.07 -11.46
C ALA A 168 25.31 -7.96 -12.53
N LYS A 169 25.05 -7.23 -13.63
CA LYS A 169 26.07 -6.94 -14.65
C LYS A 169 27.23 -6.12 -14.08
N GLN A 170 26.92 -5.11 -13.26
CA GLN A 170 27.91 -4.26 -12.63
C GLN A 170 28.82 -5.06 -11.67
N ILE A 171 28.23 -5.93 -10.85
CA ILE A 171 28.98 -6.82 -9.96
C ILE A 171 29.87 -7.77 -10.78
N LYS A 172 29.37 -8.34 -11.88
CA LYS A 172 30.18 -9.19 -12.78
C LYS A 172 31.39 -8.44 -13.34
N LEU A 173 31.21 -7.18 -13.75
CA LEU A 173 32.32 -6.33 -14.21
C LEU A 173 33.36 -6.11 -13.10
N TRP A 174 32.91 -5.90 -11.85
CA TRP A 174 33.83 -5.81 -10.72
C TRP A 174 34.61 -7.09 -10.46
N PHE A 175 33.98 -8.27 -10.50
CA PHE A 175 34.70 -9.54 -10.39
C PHE A 175 35.78 -9.70 -11.45
N HIS A 176 35.51 -9.28 -12.69
CA HIS A 176 36.50 -9.30 -13.76
C HIS A 176 37.65 -8.30 -13.51
N GLU A 177 37.33 -7.09 -13.07
CA GLU A 177 38.31 -6.07 -12.75
C GLU A 177 39.24 -6.48 -11.60
N TYR A 178 38.69 -7.07 -10.54
CA TYR A 178 39.43 -7.48 -9.35
C TYR A 178 39.97 -8.93 -9.43
N ARG A 179 39.89 -9.59 -10.59
CA ARG A 179 40.26 -11.01 -10.76
C ARG A 179 41.63 -11.36 -10.18
N VAL A 180 42.65 -10.53 -10.45
CA VAL A 180 44.04 -10.78 -10.02
C VAL A 180 44.15 -10.73 -8.50
N LYS A 181 43.56 -9.70 -7.89
CA LYS A 181 43.53 -9.55 -6.43
C LYS A 181 42.81 -10.71 -5.76
N ILE A 182 41.67 -11.12 -6.32
CA ILE A 182 40.88 -12.25 -5.83
C ILE A 182 41.69 -13.55 -5.92
N SER A 183 42.33 -13.83 -7.07
CA SER A 183 43.18 -15.02 -7.25
C SER A 183 44.35 -15.07 -6.26
N ILE A 184 45.04 -13.95 -6.02
CA ILE A 184 46.14 -13.89 -5.05
C ILE A 184 45.63 -14.22 -3.64
N LEU A 185 44.52 -13.63 -3.20
CA LEU A 185 43.94 -13.90 -1.88
C LEU A 185 43.47 -15.35 -1.75
N ARG A 186 42.85 -15.91 -2.80
CA ARG A 186 42.45 -17.32 -2.83
C ARG A 186 43.64 -18.28 -2.75
N LEU A 187 44.76 -17.97 -3.40
CA LEU A 187 46.00 -18.76 -3.32
C LEU A 187 46.55 -18.82 -1.88
N HIS A 188 46.26 -17.81 -1.07
CA HIS A 188 46.61 -17.77 0.35
C HIS A 188 45.54 -18.41 1.26
N GLY A 189 44.58 -19.15 0.69
CA GLY A 189 43.54 -19.86 1.43
C GLY A 189 42.34 -19.02 1.88
N ALA A 190 42.21 -17.78 1.40
CA ALA A 190 41.06 -16.94 1.75
C ALA A 190 39.74 -17.48 1.17
N SER A 191 38.65 -17.35 1.93
CA SER A 191 37.30 -17.68 1.46
C SER A 191 36.87 -16.77 0.31
N ILE A 192 35.93 -17.24 -0.53
CA ILE A 192 35.45 -16.49 -1.71
C ILE A 192 34.86 -15.13 -1.30
N LEU A 193 34.14 -15.06 -0.18
CA LEU A 193 33.58 -13.82 0.36
C LEU A 193 34.68 -12.84 0.80
N TYR A 194 35.69 -13.32 1.53
CA TYR A 194 36.78 -12.47 1.99
C TYR A 194 37.63 -11.95 0.83
N SER A 195 37.89 -12.80 -0.17
CA SER A 195 38.59 -12.42 -1.40
C SER A 195 37.82 -11.34 -2.19
N ALA A 196 36.49 -11.36 -2.13
CA ALA A 196 35.59 -10.38 -2.76
C ALA A 196 35.23 -9.18 -1.85
N SER A 197 35.90 -8.99 -0.71
CA SER A 197 35.59 -7.93 0.27
C SER A 197 35.49 -6.53 -0.32
N SER A 198 36.33 -6.19 -1.31
CA SER A 198 36.26 -4.88 -1.98
C SER A 198 34.93 -4.68 -2.72
N ILE A 199 34.40 -5.72 -3.35
CA ILE A 199 33.12 -5.71 -4.08
C ILE A 199 31.96 -5.56 -3.09
N LEU A 200 32.01 -6.29 -1.98
CA LEU A 200 31.03 -6.21 -0.91
C LEU A 200 30.97 -4.80 -0.30
N ASN A 201 32.14 -4.20 -0.02
CA ASN A 201 32.21 -2.86 0.54
C ASN A 201 31.61 -1.80 -0.39
N TYR A 202 31.87 -1.87 -1.71
CA TYR A 202 31.24 -0.95 -2.66
C TYR A 202 29.72 -1.10 -2.69
N ALA A 203 29.22 -2.33 -2.74
CA ALA A 203 27.79 -2.58 -2.81
C ALA A 203 27.04 -2.20 -1.51
N LEU A 204 27.67 -2.40 -0.34
CA LEU A 204 27.12 -1.96 0.95
C LEU A 204 27.12 -0.44 1.06
N LEU A 205 28.22 0.22 0.69
CA LEU A 205 28.31 1.69 0.72
C LEU A 205 27.31 2.31 -0.25
N SER A 206 27.20 1.81 -1.48
CA SER A 206 26.21 2.27 -2.45
C SER A 206 24.78 2.04 -1.95
N SER A 207 24.48 0.90 -1.32
CA SER A 207 23.16 0.63 -0.75
C SER A 207 22.79 1.59 0.36
N PHE A 208 23.74 1.87 1.27
CA PHE A 208 23.55 2.85 2.32
C PHE A 208 23.32 4.26 1.76
N LEU A 209 24.09 4.65 0.74
CA LEU A 209 23.95 5.96 0.09
C LEU A 209 22.60 6.08 -0.65
N SER A 210 22.19 5.04 -1.38
CA SER A 210 20.88 4.99 -2.03
C SER A 210 19.74 5.11 -1.01
N PHE A 211 19.85 4.40 0.12
CA PHE A 211 18.90 4.51 1.22
C PHE A 211 18.82 5.92 1.78
N LEU A 212 19.96 6.57 2.06
CA LEU A 212 19.97 7.94 2.59
C LEU A 212 19.29 8.92 1.62
N ILE A 213 19.62 8.87 0.34
CA ILE A 213 19.04 9.79 -0.65
C ILE A 213 17.53 9.53 -0.81
N ALA A 214 17.11 8.26 -0.92
CA ALA A 214 15.69 7.91 -1.04
C ALA A 214 14.91 8.21 0.25
N GLY A 215 15.54 8.06 1.42
CA GLY A 215 14.96 8.40 2.72
C GLY A 215 14.80 9.91 2.92
N ILE A 216 15.80 10.70 2.54
CA ILE A 216 15.69 12.17 2.51
C ILE A 216 14.56 12.58 1.57
N PHE A 217 14.47 11.97 0.39
CA PHE A 217 13.38 12.20 -0.55
C PHE A 217 12.02 11.89 0.10
N LEU A 218 11.85 10.74 0.76
CA LEU A 218 10.61 10.37 1.44
C LEU A 218 10.22 11.39 2.53
N VAL A 219 11.17 11.78 3.39
CA VAL A 219 10.92 12.75 4.47
C VAL A 219 10.56 14.13 3.90
N PHE A 220 11.26 14.56 2.85
CA PHE A 220 10.98 15.84 2.19
C PHE A 220 9.55 15.89 1.64
N ILE A 221 9.14 14.83 0.92
CA ILE A 221 7.82 14.74 0.31
C ILE A 221 6.72 14.65 1.37
N SER A 222 6.92 13.83 2.41
CA SER A 222 5.92 13.65 3.47
C SER A 222 5.70 14.92 4.30
N ASN A 223 6.73 15.75 4.48
CA ASN A 223 6.60 17.00 5.24
C ASN A 223 6.09 18.16 4.37
N ASN A 224 6.23 18.07 3.04
CA ASN A 224 5.87 19.13 2.10
C ASN A 224 4.87 18.62 1.05
N LEU A 225 3.82 17.92 1.50
CA LEU A 225 2.77 17.42 0.61
C LEU A 225 2.09 18.54 -0.16
N ASP A 226 2.02 19.74 0.43
CA ASP A 226 1.46 20.97 -0.15
C ASP A 226 2.17 21.42 -1.44
N VAL A 227 3.43 21.02 -1.64
CA VAL A 227 4.20 21.36 -2.83
C VAL A 227 3.80 20.47 -4.02
N LEU A 228 3.31 19.26 -3.76
CA LEU A 228 2.97 18.27 -4.78
C LEU A 228 1.48 18.17 -5.06
N PHE A 229 0.64 18.47 -4.07
CA PHE A 229 -0.80 18.31 -4.17
C PHE A 229 -1.50 19.68 -4.05
N PRO A 230 -2.40 20.03 -4.98
CA PRO A 230 -3.31 21.16 -4.84
C PRO A 230 -4.06 21.14 -3.50
N LEU A 231 -4.42 22.33 -3.00
CA LEU A 231 -5.18 22.50 -1.75
C LEU A 231 -6.49 21.70 -1.76
N GLU A 232 -7.11 21.55 -2.93
CA GLU A 232 -8.35 20.80 -3.13
C GLU A 232 -8.18 19.28 -2.88
N LEU A 233 -6.94 18.77 -2.94
CA LEU A 233 -6.63 17.37 -2.66
C LEU A 233 -6.15 17.15 -1.22
N GLN A 234 -5.89 18.18 -0.42
CA GLN A 234 -5.44 18.02 0.97
C GLN A 234 -6.46 17.28 1.84
N GLU A 235 -7.77 17.43 1.61
CA GLU A 235 -8.76 16.64 2.34
C GLU A 235 -8.63 15.13 2.07
N ILE A 236 -8.08 14.74 0.92
CA ILE A 236 -7.84 13.33 0.55
C ILE A 236 -6.44 12.90 1.03
N VAL A 237 -5.50 13.84 1.09
CA VAL A 237 -4.05 13.64 1.28
C VAL A 237 -3.57 13.99 2.69
N ASP A 238 -4.46 14.33 3.63
CA ASP A 238 -4.13 14.49 5.07
C ASP A 238 -3.81 13.11 5.67
N VAL A 239 -2.61 12.63 5.36
CA VAL A 239 -2.17 11.24 5.50
C VAL A 239 -1.32 11.15 6.76
N LYS A 240 -1.77 10.31 7.70
CA LYS A 240 -0.91 9.86 8.80
C LYS A 240 0.11 8.84 8.24
N ILE A 241 1.21 9.33 7.67
CA ILE A 241 2.32 8.47 7.24
C ILE A 241 3.16 8.13 8.46
N ASN A 242 3.27 6.85 8.80
CA ASN A 242 4.25 6.41 9.78
C ASN A 242 5.65 6.37 9.14
N LEU A 243 6.31 7.53 9.14
CA LEU A 243 7.63 7.74 8.54
C LEU A 243 8.67 6.71 8.98
N VAL A 244 8.65 6.31 10.25
CA VAL A 244 9.62 5.35 10.80
C VAL A 244 9.47 3.99 10.13
N VAL A 245 8.23 3.52 9.98
CA VAL A 245 7.95 2.22 9.37
C VAL A 245 8.34 2.23 7.89
N GLU A 246 8.04 3.30 7.15
CA GLU A 246 8.40 3.40 5.73
C GLU A 246 9.92 3.50 5.51
N LEU A 247 10.65 4.21 6.38
CA LEU A 247 12.11 4.25 6.34
C LEU A 247 12.73 2.87 6.62
N ILE A 248 12.17 2.09 7.55
CA ILE A 248 12.62 0.72 7.82
C ILE A 248 12.40 -0.16 6.58
N LYS A 249 11.25 -0.06 5.90
CA LYS A 249 11.01 -0.81 4.66
C LYS A 249 12.02 -0.45 3.58
N LEU A 250 12.34 0.84 3.39
CA LEU A 250 13.35 1.29 2.43
C LEU A 250 14.74 0.74 2.75
N PHE A 251 15.14 0.79 4.02
CA PHE A 251 16.42 0.25 4.49
C PHE A 251 16.50 -1.26 4.22
N LEU A 252 15.48 -2.03 4.62
CA LEU A 252 15.47 -3.47 4.39
C LEU A 252 15.52 -3.79 2.91
N LEU A 253 14.74 -3.10 2.07
CA LEU A 253 14.71 -3.34 0.63
C LEU A 253 16.07 -3.06 -0.02
N SER A 254 16.73 -1.94 0.31
CA SER A 254 18.02 -1.58 -0.29
C SER A 254 19.12 -2.58 0.07
N PHE A 255 19.17 -3.03 1.32
CA PHE A 255 20.19 -3.96 1.79
C PHE A 255 19.93 -5.38 1.29
N LEU A 256 18.68 -5.86 1.33
CA LEU A 256 18.32 -7.19 0.83
C LEU A 256 18.70 -7.34 -0.65
N ILE A 257 18.32 -6.38 -1.49
CA ILE A 257 18.59 -6.45 -2.94
C ILE A 257 20.09 -6.42 -3.21
N SER A 258 20.84 -5.59 -2.49
CA SER A 258 22.30 -5.56 -2.59
C SER A 258 22.91 -6.91 -2.22
N ILE A 259 22.56 -7.47 -1.06
CA ILE A 259 23.07 -8.77 -0.58
C ILE A 259 22.71 -9.89 -1.56
N PHE A 260 21.43 -10.01 -1.95
CA PHE A 260 20.96 -11.10 -2.80
C PHE A 260 21.62 -11.07 -4.17
N THR A 261 21.82 -9.87 -4.75
CA THR A 261 22.44 -9.77 -6.06
C THR A 261 23.93 -10.14 -6.01
N ILE A 262 24.65 -9.77 -4.95
CA ILE A 262 26.05 -10.17 -4.74
C ILE A 262 26.15 -11.68 -4.59
N PHE A 263 25.34 -12.30 -3.73
CA PHE A 263 25.34 -13.75 -3.55
C PHE A 263 24.97 -14.49 -4.83
N GLY A 264 23.97 -14.01 -5.57
CA GLY A 264 23.59 -14.58 -6.86
C GLY A 264 24.74 -14.57 -7.88
N VAL A 265 25.48 -13.47 -7.98
CA VAL A 265 26.65 -13.39 -8.87
C VAL A 265 27.82 -14.22 -8.36
N LEU A 266 28.06 -14.28 -7.05
CA LEU A 266 29.11 -15.09 -6.43
C LEU A 266 28.89 -16.59 -6.68
N LEU A 267 27.67 -17.10 -6.51
CA LEU A 267 27.33 -18.50 -6.79
C LEU A 267 27.62 -18.84 -8.25
N LYS A 268 27.22 -17.97 -9.18
CA LYS A 268 27.52 -18.13 -10.60
C LYS A 268 29.02 -18.09 -10.90
N TYR A 269 29.77 -17.22 -10.20
CA TYR A 269 31.22 -17.13 -10.36
C TYR A 269 31.94 -18.39 -9.86
N LYS A 270 31.49 -18.96 -8.74
CA LYS A 270 32.04 -20.22 -8.20
C LYS A 270 31.83 -21.38 -9.17
N ILE A 271 30.61 -21.57 -9.67
CA ILE A 271 30.27 -22.67 -10.61
C ILE A 271 31.07 -22.60 -11.92
N SER A 272 31.50 -21.40 -12.34
CA SER A 272 32.21 -21.21 -13.61
C SER A 272 33.74 -21.37 -13.54
N ASN A 273 34.32 -21.32 -12.34
CA ASN A 273 35.77 -21.22 -12.14
C ASN A 273 36.35 -22.24 -11.13
N ASP A 274 35.48 -23.04 -10.50
CA ASP A 274 35.83 -24.27 -9.78
C ASP A 274 35.25 -25.45 -10.57
#